data_AF-A0A0G4PUV2-F1
#
_entry.id   AF-A0A0G4PUV2-F1
#
_cell.length_a   1.000
_cell.length_b   1.000
_cell.length_c   1.000
_cell.angle_alpha   90.00
_cell.angle_beta   90.00
_cell.angle_gamma   90.00
#
_symmetry.space_group_name_H-M   'P 1'
#
loop_
_entity.id
_entity.type
_entity.pdbx_description
1 polymer ?
#
loop_
_entity_poly.entity_id
_entity_poly.type
_entity_poly.pdbx_seq_one_letter_code
_entity_poly.pdbx_strand_id
1 'polypeptide(L)'
;MDNTSFYHLERITQMYIDIGVKLVYLPPYLPDLNPIEEFFAELKAFIKRNWSYYEVDPDQGFDAFLGWCIDVVGAKEESARGHFRHAGLRSEEVSENY
;
A
#
# COMPACT_ATOMS: atom_id res chain seq x y z
N MET A 1 -1.75 9.26 4.59
CA MET A 1 -0.99 8.84 5.78
C MET A 1 -1.93 8.85 6.97
N ASP A 2 -1.84 7.84 7.83
CA ASP A 2 -2.61 7.77 9.08
C ASP A 2 -2.24 8.96 9.99
N ASN A 3 -3.19 9.42 10.81
CA ASN A 3 -3.04 10.63 11.60
C ASN A 3 -2.22 10.43 12.89
N THR A 4 -1.24 9.53 12.86
CA THR A 4 -0.40 9.21 14.02
C THR A 4 0.48 10.42 14.38
N SER A 5 0.55 10.75 15.66
CA SER A 5 1.10 12.02 16.17
C SER A 5 2.57 12.28 15.81
N PHE A 6 3.37 11.23 15.57
CA PHE A 6 4.78 11.34 15.21
C PHE A 6 5.01 11.94 13.82
N TYR A 7 4.03 11.87 12.92
CA TYR A 7 4.15 12.42 11.57
C TYR A 7 4.05 13.95 11.51
N HIS A 8 3.52 14.57 12.55
CA HIS A 8 3.35 16.03 12.63
C HIS A 8 4.61 16.75 13.13
N LEU A 9 5.73 16.06 13.30
CA LEU A 9 7.00 16.69 13.63
C LEU A 9 7.48 17.55 12.45
N GLU A 10 7.75 18.83 12.70
CA GLU A 10 8.19 19.80 11.68
C GLU A 10 9.37 19.28 10.85
N ARG A 11 10.30 18.56 11.49
CA ARG A 11 11.45 17.93 10.82
C ARG A 11 11.03 16.91 9.74
N ILE A 12 10.00 16.12 10.00
CA ILE A 12 9.52 15.09 9.06
C ILE A 12 8.78 15.77 7.91
N THR A 13 7.97 16.80 8.19
CA THR A 13 7.29 17.60 7.17
C THR A 13 8.28 18.28 6.22
N GLN A 14 9.36 18.88 6.76
CA GLN A 14 10.38 19.54 5.94
C GLN A 14 11.11 18.56 5.01
N MET A 15 11.42 17.34 5.49
CA MET A 15 12.03 16.30 4.67
C MET A 15 11.16 15.92 3.46
N TYR A 16 9.83 15.83 3.63
CA TYR A 16 8.94 15.54 2.51
C TYR A 16 8.87 16.68 1.48
N ILE A 17 8.87 17.93 1.95
CA ILE A 17 8.88 19.12 1.08
C ILE A 17 10.15 19.15 0.25
N ASP A 18 11.31 18.92 0.87
CA ASP A 18 12.62 18.99 0.21
C ASP A 18 12.78 17.93 -0.91
N ILE A 19 12.05 16.81 -0.81
CA ILE A 19 12.07 15.70 -1.77
C ILE A 19 10.93 15.82 -2.81
N GLY A 20 10.07 16.85 -2.70
CA GLY A 20 8.96 17.07 -3.63
C GLY A 20 7.78 16.10 -3.43
N VAL A 21 7.68 15.48 -2.26
CA VAL A 21 6.61 14.52 -1.93
C VAL A 21 5.39 15.27 -1.39
N LYS A 22 4.23 15.07 -2.00
CA LYS A 22 2.95 15.61 -1.52
C LYS A 22 2.40 14.74 -0.39
N LEU A 23 2.35 15.30 0.81
CA LEU A 23 1.82 14.61 1.98
C LEU A 23 0.32 14.86 2.13
N VAL A 24 -0.47 13.78 2.07
CA VAL A 24 -1.93 13.82 2.28
C VAL A 24 -2.27 13.11 3.59
N TYR A 25 -2.75 13.89 4.56
CA TYR A 25 -3.22 13.37 5.84
C TYR A 25 -4.67 12.90 5.73
N LEU A 26 -4.96 11.73 6.29
CA LEU A 26 -6.32 11.22 6.37
C LEU A 26 -7.05 11.83 7.57
N PRO A 27 -8.38 12.03 7.49
CA PRO A 27 -9.16 12.42 8.65
C PRO A 27 -9.01 11.39 9.78
N PRO A 28 -9.12 11.81 11.06
CA PRO A 28 -9.03 10.90 12.20
C PRO A 28 -10.04 9.74 12.05
N TYR A 29 -9.58 8.51 12.28
CA TYR A 29 -10.41 7.30 12.36
C TYR A 29 -11.19 6.89 11.08
N LEU A 30 -10.73 7.30 9.89
CA LEU A 30 -11.27 6.79 8.60
C LEU A 30 -10.28 5.82 7.91
N PRO A 31 -10.17 4.56 8.37
CA PRO A 31 -9.29 3.56 7.76
C PRO A 31 -9.68 3.29 6.29
N ASP A 32 -10.96 3.43 5.95
CA ASP A 32 -11.50 3.24 4.59
C ASP A 32 -10.94 4.25 3.57
N LEU A 33 -10.24 5.29 4.01
CA LEU A 33 -9.59 6.26 3.14
C LEU A 33 -8.09 5.98 2.91
N ASN A 34 -7.56 4.86 3.43
CA ASN A 34 -6.18 4.47 3.16
C ASN A 34 -6.13 3.37 2.09
N PRO A 35 -5.58 3.64 0.88
CA PRO A 35 -5.57 2.66 -0.21
C PRO A 35 -4.82 1.37 0.13
N ILE A 36 -3.95 1.37 1.14
CA ILE A 36 -3.24 0.17 1.59
C ILE A 36 -4.15 -0.87 2.26
N GLU A 37 -5.30 -0.45 2.82
CA GLU A 37 -6.21 -1.37 3.51
C GLU A 37 -6.85 -2.37 2.53
N GLU A 38 -7.26 -1.89 1.36
CA GLU A 38 -7.79 -2.76 0.30
C GLU A 38 -6.68 -3.68 -0.24
N PHE A 39 -5.46 -3.19 -0.40
CA PHE A 39 -4.31 -4.04 -0.76
C PHE A 39 -4.09 -5.15 0.27
N PHE A 40 -4.11 -4.83 1.58
CA PHE A 40 -3.99 -5.84 2.62
C PHE A 40 -5.17 -6.83 2.62
N ALA A 41 -6.37 -6.38 2.28
CA ALA A 41 -7.52 -7.27 2.12
C ALA A 41 -7.31 -8.27 0.97
N GLU A 42 -6.85 -7.80 -0.20
CA GLU A 42 -6.49 -8.65 -1.34
C GLU A 42 -5.37 -9.63 -0.99
N LEU A 43 -4.30 -9.15 -0.33
CA LEU A 43 -3.16 -9.96 0.08
C LEU A 43 -3.57 -11.06 1.05
N LYS A 44 -4.35 -10.74 2.10
CA LYS A 44 -4.88 -11.73 3.05
C LYS A 44 -5.75 -12.77 2.36
N ALA A 45 -6.61 -12.35 1.43
CA ALA A 45 -7.45 -13.27 0.66
C ALA A 45 -6.61 -14.18 -0.24
N PHE A 46 -5.56 -13.66 -0.86
CA PHE A 46 -4.65 -14.42 -1.71
C PHE A 46 -3.84 -15.43 -0.91
N ILE A 47 -3.25 -15.03 0.22
CA ILE A 47 -2.53 -15.92 1.13
C ILE A 47 -3.44 -17.09 1.55
N LYS A 48 -4.67 -16.79 1.98
CA LYS A 48 -5.61 -17.83 2.43
C LYS A 48 -5.97 -18.83 1.33
N ARG A 49 -6.09 -18.38 0.07
CA ARG A 49 -6.37 -19.25 -1.08
C ARG A 49 -5.19 -20.12 -1.49
N ASN A 50 -3.97 -19.64 -1.24
CA ASN A 50 -2.73 -20.29 -1.67
C ASN A 50 -1.96 -20.93 -0.51
N TRP A 51 -2.54 -21.00 0.68
CA TRP A 51 -1.90 -21.54 1.88
C TRP A 51 -1.38 -22.97 1.70
N SER A 52 -2.06 -23.78 0.89
CA SER A 52 -1.65 -25.15 0.58
C SER A 52 -0.25 -25.24 -0.04
N TYR A 53 0.20 -24.23 -0.78
CA TYR A 53 1.57 -24.22 -1.35
C TYR A 53 2.63 -24.12 -0.26
N TYR A 54 2.34 -23.41 0.82
CA TYR A 54 3.21 -23.36 1.99
C TYR A 54 3.13 -24.65 2.82
N GLU A 55 1.94 -25.26 2.94
CA GLU A 55 1.77 -26.53 3.66
C GLU A 55 2.52 -27.70 3.00
N VAL A 56 2.65 -27.71 1.67
CA VAL A 56 3.37 -28.75 0.94
C VAL A 56 4.89 -28.64 1.12
N ASP A 57 5.42 -27.42 1.25
CA ASP A 57 6.86 -27.17 1.38
C ASP A 57 7.13 -26.03 2.39
N PRO A 58 7.00 -26.29 3.70
CA PRO A 58 7.27 -25.27 4.71
C PRO A 58 8.76 -24.90 4.79
N ASP A 59 9.66 -25.77 4.31
CA ASP A 59 11.10 -25.54 4.31
C ASP A 59 11.52 -24.44 3.34
N GLN A 60 10.66 -24.07 2.38
CA GLN A 60 10.86 -22.90 1.51
C GLN A 60 11.00 -21.58 2.30
N GLY A 61 10.50 -21.55 3.54
CA GLY A 61 10.47 -20.35 4.37
C GLY A 61 9.22 -19.50 4.14
N PHE A 62 8.66 -18.98 5.24
CA PHE A 62 7.46 -18.12 5.17
C PHE A 62 7.73 -16.82 4.43
N ASP A 63 8.96 -16.30 4.51
CA ASP A 63 9.42 -15.12 3.80
C ASP A 63 9.39 -15.30 2.27
N ALA A 64 9.84 -16.44 1.76
CA ALA A 64 9.78 -16.73 0.32
C ALA A 64 8.33 -16.84 -0.17
N PHE A 65 7.47 -17.54 0.57
CA PHE A 65 6.05 -17.65 0.28
C PHE A 65 5.35 -16.28 0.33
N LEU A 66 5.62 -15.47 1.36
CA LEU A 66 5.05 -14.15 1.53
C LEU A 66 5.55 -13.19 0.44
N GLY A 67 6.83 -13.27 0.07
CA GLY A 67 7.42 -12.50 -1.02
C GLY A 67 6.71 -12.76 -2.35
N TRP A 68 6.53 -14.03 -2.71
CA TRP A 68 5.73 -14.41 -3.88
C TRP A 68 4.28 -13.88 -3.80
N CYS A 69 3.62 -13.98 -2.64
CA CYS A 69 2.27 -13.43 -2.47
C CYS A 69 2.22 -11.92 -2.72
N ILE A 70 3.22 -11.18 -2.20
CA ILE A 70 3.34 -9.73 -2.38
C ILE A 70 3.57 -9.40 -3.86
N ASP A 71 4.45 -10.12 -4.55
CA ASP A 71 4.74 -9.89 -5.97
C ASP A 71 3.50 -10.11 -6.84
N VAL A 72 2.77 -11.20 -6.62
CA VAL A 72 1.56 -11.52 -7.42
C VAL A 72 0.43 -10.53 -7.19
N VAL A 73 0.20 -10.11 -5.94
CA VAL A 73 -0.85 -9.14 -5.63
C VAL A 73 -0.43 -7.72 -6.04
N GLY A 74 0.83 -7.36 -5.81
CA GLY A 74 1.42 -6.07 -6.15
C GLY A 74 1.53 -5.79 -7.64
N ALA A 75 1.67 -6.84 -8.48
CA ALA A 75 1.68 -6.70 -9.93
C ALA A 75 0.32 -6.30 -10.55
N LYS A 76 -0.76 -6.26 -9.77
CA LYS A 76 -2.11 -5.90 -10.26
C LYS A 76 -2.29 -4.38 -10.30
N GLU A 77 -1.78 -3.75 -11.34
CA GLU A 77 -1.88 -2.28 -11.51
C GLU A 77 -3.33 -1.77 -11.46
N GLU A 78 -4.29 -2.51 -12.02
CA GLU A 78 -5.70 -2.11 -12.00
C GLU A 78 -6.29 -2.12 -10.58
N SER A 79 -5.94 -3.12 -9.76
CA SER A 79 -6.31 -3.14 -8.33
C SER A 79 -5.72 -1.93 -7.62
N ALA A 80 -4.42 -1.66 -7.78
CA ALA A 80 -3.76 -0.49 -7.19
C ALA A 80 -4.47 0.82 -7.57
N ARG A 81 -4.74 1.05 -8.86
CA ARG A 81 -5.50 2.23 -9.33
C ARG A 81 -6.90 2.30 -8.71
N GLY A 82 -7.57 1.17 -8.56
CA GLY A 82 -8.86 1.04 -7.88
C GLY A 82 -8.80 1.49 -6.42
N HIS A 83 -7.81 1.00 -5.67
CA HIS A 83 -7.60 1.34 -4.27
C HIS A 83 -7.39 2.85 -4.06
N PHE A 84 -6.51 3.48 -4.85
CA PHE A 84 -6.31 4.94 -4.80
C PHE A 84 -7.58 5.71 -5.11
N ARG A 85 -8.34 5.26 -6.13
CA ARG A 85 -9.61 5.88 -6.51
C ARG A 85 -10.66 5.78 -5.40
N HIS A 86 -10.80 4.63 -4.74
CA HIS A 86 -11.73 4.43 -3.63
C HIS A 86 -11.35 5.26 -2.40
N ALA A 87 -10.05 5.44 -2.15
CA ALA A 87 -9.52 6.36 -1.16
C ALA A 87 -9.70 7.85 -1.53
N GLY A 88 -10.28 8.17 -2.69
CA GLY A 88 -10.47 9.55 -3.16
C GLY A 88 -9.20 10.22 -3.69
N LEU A 89 -8.10 9.47 -3.83
CA LEU A 89 -6.82 9.95 -4.34
C LEU A 89 -6.79 9.77 -5.85
N ARG A 90 -6.86 10.88 -6.60
CA ARG A 90 -6.62 10.87 -8.04
C ARG A 90 -5.12 11.02 -8.26
N SER A 91 -4.52 10.06 -8.95
CA SER A 91 -3.17 10.26 -9.49
C SER A 91 -3.28 11.33 -10.58
N GLU A 92 -2.72 12.50 -10.33
CA GLU A 92 -2.45 13.46 -11.39
C GLU A 92 -1.37 12.80 -12.26
N GLU A 93 -1.73 12.40 -13.49
CA GLU A 93 -0.72 12.07 -14.50
C GLU A 93 0.17 13.31 -14.62
N VAL A 94 1.42 13.17 -14.20
CA VAL A 94 2.43 14.17 -14.50
C VAL A 94 2.57 14.14 -16.01
N SER A 95 1.98 15.12 -16.70
CA SER A 95 2.28 15.36 -18.09
C SER A 95 3.77 15.68 -18.16
N GLU A 96 4.56 14.74 -18.67
CA GLU A 96 5.92 15.00 -19.10
C GLU A 96 5.84 15.99 -20.27
N ASN A 97 5.76 17.28 -19.95
CA ASN A 97 6.06 18.36 -20.87
C ASN A 97 7.50 18.80 -20.57
N TYR A 98 8.45 18.14 -21.25
CA TYR A 98 9.78 18.68 -21.54
C TYR A 98 9.98 18.72 -23.05
#